data_AF-A0A7J4JG15-F1
#
_entry.id   AF-A0A7J4JG15-F1
#
_cell.length_a   1.000
_cell.length_b   1.000
_cell.length_c   1.000
_cell.angle_alpha   90.00
_cell.angle_beta   90.00
_cell.angle_gamma   90.00
#
_symmetry.space_group_name_H-M   'P 1'
#
loop_
_entity.id
_entity.type
_entity.pdbx_description
1 polymer ?
#
loop_
_entity_poly.entity_id
_entity_poly.type
_entity_poly.pdbx_seq_one_letter_code
_entity_poly.pdbx_strand_id
1 'polypeptide(L)'
;MQAPFSTASVAIEDSGRVQYAAEEQGKPPVAEEARVTPEKALELKQLLLSNGFMNLNAAYEDESLADATTYQISVNFGEATKTVVCKGSCPNEFKEVEDKVRELWGREIVEVGV
;
A
#
# COMPACT_ATOMS: atom_id res chain seq x y z
N MET A 1 -0.65 24.87 8.90
CA MET A 1 -0.37 23.58 9.57
C MET A 1 -0.19 22.56 8.46
N GLN A 2 1.04 22.05 8.25
CA GLN A 2 1.27 20.94 7.33
C GLN A 2 0.77 19.69 8.05
N ALA A 3 -0.21 18.99 7.49
CA ALA A 3 -0.61 17.71 8.04
C ALA A 3 0.59 16.75 7.97
N PRO A 4 0.77 15.89 8.99
CA PRO A 4 1.93 15.01 9.08
C PRO A 4 1.98 14.14 7.82
N PHE A 5 3.10 14.22 7.10
CA PHE A 5 3.32 13.34 5.96
C PHE A 5 3.51 11.94 6.50
N SER A 6 2.51 11.10 6.27
CA SER A 6 2.57 9.71 6.65
C SER A 6 2.66 8.87 5.41
N THR A 7 3.72 8.07 5.32
CA THR A 7 3.99 7.18 4.20
C THR A 7 3.73 5.76 4.65
N ALA A 8 2.67 5.13 4.15
CA ALA A 8 2.47 3.70 4.28
C ALA A 8 3.01 3.00 3.03
N SER A 9 3.89 2.01 3.19
CA SER A 9 4.48 1.20 2.13
C SER A 9 4.13 -0.26 2.37
N VAL A 10 3.52 -0.89 1.38
CA VAL A 10 3.30 -2.33 1.37
C VAL A 10 4.16 -2.93 0.27
N ALA A 11 4.95 -3.95 0.58
CA ALA A 11 5.65 -4.78 -0.39
C ALA A 11 5.10 -6.20 -0.36
N ILE A 12 4.64 -6.71 -1.51
CA ILE A 12 4.18 -8.10 -1.64
C ILE A 12 5.18 -8.86 -2.51
N GLU A 13 5.74 -9.95 -1.97
CA GLU A 13 6.62 -10.83 -2.72
C GLU A 13 5.91 -12.09 -3.22
N ASP A 14 6.48 -12.70 -4.25
CA ASP A 14 6.01 -13.99 -4.76
C ASP A 14 6.00 -15.12 -3.73
N SER A 15 6.84 -15.00 -2.70
CA SER A 15 6.96 -15.91 -1.58
C SER A 15 5.76 -15.87 -0.61
N GLY A 16 4.83 -14.93 -0.78
CA GLY A 16 3.75 -14.65 0.17
C GLY A 16 4.22 -13.85 1.39
N ARG A 17 5.41 -13.27 1.32
CA ARG A 17 5.87 -12.27 2.29
C ARG A 17 5.18 -10.94 1.99
N VAL A 18 4.56 -10.35 3.00
CA VAL A 18 4.01 -9.00 2.96
C VAL A 18 4.81 -8.17 3.96
N GLN A 19 5.49 -7.15 3.47
CA GLN A 19 6.21 -6.19 4.30
C GLN A 19 5.40 -4.91 4.37
N TYR A 20 5.19 -4.42 5.58
CA TYR A 20 4.52 -3.17 5.83
C TYR A 20 5.50 -2.22 6.50
N ALA A 21 5.61 -1.00 5.98
CA ALA A 21 6.35 0.07 6.60
C ALA A 21 5.48 1.32 6.68
N ALA A 22 5.50 2.01 7.81
CA ALA A 22 4.85 3.29 8.00
C ALA A 22 5.85 4.30 8.56
N GLU A 23 5.94 5.48 7.98
CA GLU A 23 6.77 6.57 8.49
C GLU A 23 5.91 7.82 8.64
N GLU A 24 6.02 8.50 9.78
CA GLU A 24 5.39 9.80 10.05
C GLU A 24 6.45 10.78 10.56
N GLN A 25 6.36 12.03 10.12
CA GLN A 25 7.23 13.09 10.62
C GLN A 25 7.06 13.29 12.14
N GLY A 26 8.07 12.87 12.92
CA GLY A 26 8.09 13.04 14.38
C GLY A 26 7.76 11.78 15.19
N LYS A 27 7.47 10.64 14.56
CA LYS A 27 7.36 9.33 15.21
C LYS A 27 8.43 8.35 14.70
N PRO A 28 8.80 7.33 15.48
CA PRO A 28 9.66 6.26 14.98
C PRO A 28 8.96 5.53 13.81
N PRO A 29 9.69 5.17 12.75
CA PRO A 29 9.14 4.38 11.67
C PRO A 29 8.68 3.02 12.20
N VAL A 30 7.52 2.58 11.76
CA VAL A 30 7.00 1.24 11.99
C VAL A 30 7.41 0.38 10.80
N ALA A 31 8.10 -0.72 11.04
CA ALA A 31 8.37 -1.71 10.01
C ALA A 31 7.97 -3.07 10.56
N GLU A 32 6.94 -3.66 9.97
CA GLU A 32 6.44 -4.97 10.33
C GLU A 32 6.49 -5.89 9.11
N GLU A 33 6.72 -7.17 9.36
CA GLU A 33 6.65 -8.20 8.33
C GLU A 33 5.64 -9.25 8.76
N ALA A 34 4.73 -9.59 7.85
CA ALA A 34 3.85 -10.72 7.99
C ALA A 34 4.09 -11.72 6.85
N ARG A 35 3.88 -13.00 7.16
CA ARG A 35 3.77 -14.04 6.15
C ARG A 35 2.30 -14.39 6.00
N VAL A 36 1.79 -14.24 4.79
CA VAL A 36 0.46 -14.74 4.45
C VAL A 36 0.57 -16.14 3.87
N THR A 37 -0.51 -16.91 3.93
CA THR A 37 -0.54 -18.23 3.30
C THR A 37 -0.41 -18.10 1.77
N PRO A 38 0.10 -19.12 1.07
CA PRO A 38 0.18 -19.10 -0.39
C PRO A 38 -1.17 -18.83 -1.08
N GLU A 39 -2.27 -19.30 -0.48
CA GLU A 39 -3.64 -19.07 -0.96
C GLU A 39 -4.01 -17.58 -0.91
N LYS A 40 -3.74 -16.94 0.23
CA LYS A 40 -3.95 -15.49 0.44
C LYS A 40 -3.08 -14.64 -0.48
N ALA A 41 -1.82 -15.05 -0.67
CA ALA A 41 -0.94 -14.40 -1.63
C ALA A 41 -1.48 -14.53 -3.07
N LEU A 42 -2.03 -15.70 -3.43
CA LEU A 42 -2.63 -15.93 -4.74
C LEU A 42 -3.88 -15.06 -4.97
N GLU A 43 -4.76 -14.93 -3.97
CA GLU A 43 -5.93 -14.03 -4.04
C GLU A 43 -5.54 -12.58 -4.33
N LEU A 44 -4.53 -12.07 -3.61
CA LEU A 44 -4.02 -10.71 -3.83
C LEU A 44 -3.43 -10.55 -5.23
N LYS A 45 -2.68 -11.54 -5.70
CA LYS A 45 -2.13 -11.53 -7.05
C LYS A 45 -3.23 -11.51 -8.11
N GLN A 46 -4.28 -12.30 -7.92
CA GLN A 46 -5.43 -12.31 -8.84
C GLN A 46 -6.10 -10.93 -8.86
N LEU A 47 -6.33 -10.32 -7.69
CA LEU A 47 -6.91 -8.98 -7.59
C LEU A 47 -6.09 -7.95 -8.38
N LEU A 48 -4.78 -7.91 -8.17
CA LEU A 48 -3.86 -6.97 -8.84
C LEU A 48 -3.89 -7.09 -10.36
N LEU A 49 -4.06 -8.32 -10.87
CA LEU A 49 -4.15 -8.60 -12.30
C LEU A 49 -5.55 -8.32 -12.85
N SER A 50 -6.61 -8.53 -12.07
CA SER A 50 -7.99 -8.38 -12.52
C SER A 50 -8.54 -6.97 -12.41
N ASN A 51 -8.11 -6.20 -11.41
CA ASN A 51 -8.66 -4.88 -11.13
C ASN A 51 -7.96 -3.75 -11.91
N GLY A 52 -6.88 -4.05 -12.62
CA GLY A 52 -6.16 -3.07 -13.43
C GLY A 52 -5.07 -2.31 -12.68
N PHE A 53 -4.74 -2.66 -11.44
CA PHE A 53 -3.66 -2.03 -10.67
C PHE A 53 -2.33 -1.95 -11.43
N MET A 54 -1.99 -3.00 -12.17
CA MET A 54 -0.76 -3.04 -12.98
C MET A 54 -0.70 -1.94 -14.06
N ASN A 55 -1.86 -1.44 -14.49
CA ASN A 55 -1.99 -0.40 -15.51
C ASN A 55 -2.07 1.02 -14.92
N LEU A 56 -2.14 1.17 -13.60
CA LEU A 56 -2.16 2.47 -12.96
C LEU A 56 -0.88 3.26 -13.24
N ASN A 57 -0.99 4.58 -13.19
CA ASN A 57 0.18 5.45 -13.21
C ASN A 57 1.03 5.24 -11.96
N ALA A 58 2.32 5.57 -12.03
CA ALA A 58 3.22 5.43 -10.91
C ALA A 58 2.89 6.39 -9.74
N ALA A 59 2.25 7.53 -10.03
CA ALA A 59 1.91 8.53 -9.02
C ALA A 59 0.56 9.20 -9.33
N TYR A 60 -0.20 9.45 -8.27
CA TYR A 60 -1.42 10.26 -8.27
C TYR A 60 -1.30 11.31 -7.17
N GLU A 61 -1.35 12.59 -7.55
CA GLU A 61 -1.27 13.71 -6.61
C GLU A 61 -2.54 14.55 -6.72
N ASP A 62 -3.26 14.67 -5.60
CA ASP A 62 -4.36 15.62 -5.45
C ASP A 62 -3.82 16.94 -4.87
N GLU A 63 -4.02 18.04 -5.59
CA GLU A 63 -3.55 19.37 -5.20
C GLU A 63 -4.21 19.88 -3.91
N SER A 64 -5.35 19.31 -3.50
CA SER A 64 -6.07 19.77 -2.31
C SER A 64 -5.47 19.30 -0.99
N LEU A 65 -4.54 18.32 -1.00
CA LEU A 65 -3.76 17.83 0.15
C LEU A 65 -4.51 17.80 1.50
N ALA A 66 -5.81 17.51 1.49
CA ALA A 66 -6.68 17.71 2.65
C ALA A 66 -6.17 16.97 3.91
N ASP A 67 -5.56 15.81 3.71
CA ASP A 67 -5.07 14.93 4.78
C ASP A 67 -3.54 14.75 4.79
N ALA A 68 -2.80 15.41 3.88
CA ALA A 68 -1.34 15.28 3.62
C ALA A 68 -0.74 13.85 3.66
N THR A 69 -1.58 12.82 3.60
CA THR A 69 -1.17 11.42 3.73
C THR A 69 -0.76 10.89 2.37
N THR A 70 0.34 10.14 2.34
CA THR A 70 0.88 9.49 1.14
C THR A 70 0.81 7.98 1.32
N TYR A 71 0.10 7.31 0.43
CA TYR A 71 0.04 5.86 0.39
C TYR A 71 0.91 5.36 -0.75
N GLN A 72 1.74 4.37 -0.47
CA GLN A 72 2.57 3.68 -1.44
C GLN A 72 2.28 2.19 -1.38
N ILE A 73 1.95 1.61 -2.53
CA ILE A 73 1.86 0.16 -2.68
C ILE A 73 2.89 -0.25 -3.71
N SER A 74 3.83 -1.08 -3.25
CA SER A 74 4.83 -1.74 -4.07
C SER A 74 4.49 -3.21 -4.17
N VAL A 75 4.40 -3.74 -5.37
CA VAL A 75 4.19 -5.15 -5.59
C VAL A 75 5.33 -5.72 -6.40
N ASN A 76 5.88 -6.83 -5.92
CA ASN A 76 6.88 -7.59 -6.61
C ASN A 76 6.26 -8.88 -7.18
N PHE A 77 6.20 -8.96 -8.50
CA PHE A 77 5.78 -10.11 -9.28
C PHE A 77 6.98 -10.64 -10.06
N GLY A 78 7.57 -11.75 -9.61
CA GLY A 78 8.76 -12.35 -10.22
C GLY A 78 9.94 -11.39 -10.23
N GLU A 79 10.31 -10.94 -11.43
CA GLU A 79 11.38 -9.96 -11.65
C GLU A 79 10.84 -8.52 -11.83
N ALA A 80 9.52 -8.34 -11.88
CA ALA A 80 8.88 -7.06 -12.11
C ALA A 80 8.40 -6.44 -10.79
N THR A 81 8.85 -5.21 -10.51
CA THR A 81 8.32 -4.41 -9.40
C THR A 81 7.42 -3.30 -9.94
N LYS A 82 6.17 -3.25 -9.47
CA LYS A 82 5.23 -2.16 -9.73
C LYS A 82 5.06 -1.36 -8.45
N THR A 83 5.36 -0.07 -8.50
CA THR A 83 5.09 0.85 -7.38
C THR A 83 4.08 1.88 -7.83
N VAL A 84 3.04 2.07 -7.03
CA VAL A 84 2.05 3.14 -7.19
C VAL A 84 2.06 3.97 -5.92
N VAL A 85 2.18 5.28 -6.09
CA VAL A 85 2.12 6.27 -5.02
C VAL A 85 0.85 7.09 -5.18
N CYS A 86 0.15 7.32 -4.09
CA CYS A 86 -1.03 8.14 -4.04
C CYS A 86 -0.90 9.17 -2.93
N LYS A 87 -1.21 10.43 -3.23
CA LYS A 87 -1.22 11.53 -2.27
C LYS A 87 -2.57 12.24 -2.34
N GLY A 88 -3.39 12.07 -1.32
CA GLY A 88 -4.78 12.55 -1.31
C GLY A 88 -5.74 11.56 -1.98
N SER A 89 -6.31 11.92 -3.14
CA SER A 89 -7.34 11.10 -3.79
C SER A 89 -6.74 9.94 -4.60
N CYS A 90 -6.97 8.71 -4.11
CA CYS A 90 -6.49 7.48 -4.78
C CYS A 90 -7.53 6.89 -5.73
N PRO A 91 -7.09 6.33 -6.87
CA PRO A 91 -7.98 5.60 -7.78
C PRO A 91 -8.59 4.37 -7.08
N ASN A 92 -9.77 3.95 -7.51
CA ASN A 92 -10.51 2.86 -6.86
C ASN A 92 -9.71 1.55 -6.87
N GLU A 93 -8.99 1.30 -7.95
CA GLU A 93 -8.12 0.14 -8.13
C GLU A 93 -7.00 0.08 -7.08
N PHE A 94 -6.50 1.25 -6.64
CA PHE A 94 -5.53 1.34 -5.55
C PHE A 94 -6.20 1.03 -4.21
N LYS A 95 -7.38 1.60 -3.95
CA LYS A 95 -8.14 1.39 -2.70
C LYS A 95 -8.55 -0.07 -2.52
N GLU A 96 -8.99 -0.75 -3.57
CA GLU A 96 -9.32 -2.18 -3.49
C GLU A 96 -8.12 -3.04 -3.11
N VAL A 97 -6.94 -2.73 -3.64
CA VAL A 97 -5.70 -3.43 -3.29
C VAL A 97 -5.29 -3.12 -1.87
N GLU A 98 -5.39 -1.85 -1.46
CA GLU A 98 -5.13 -1.43 -0.09
C GLU A 98 -6.03 -2.18 0.91
N ASP A 99 -7.34 -2.22 0.65
CA ASP A 99 -8.33 -2.93 1.48
C ASP A 99 -8.02 -4.42 1.56
N LYS A 100 -7.67 -5.05 0.43
CA LYS A 100 -7.28 -6.47 0.44
C LYS A 100 -6.00 -6.69 1.23
N VAL A 101 -5.01 -5.80 1.12
CA VAL A 101 -3.80 -5.87 1.95
C VAL A 101 -4.15 -5.73 3.43
N ARG A 102 -5.04 -4.78 3.83
CA ARG A 102 -5.53 -4.63 5.21
C ARG A 102 -6.17 -5.92 5.72
N GLU A 103 -7.04 -6.52 4.93
CA GLU A 103 -7.69 -7.80 5.24
C GLU A 103 -6.66 -8.94 5.44
N LEU A 104 -5.66 -9.00 4.55
CA LEU A 104 -4.62 -10.01 4.59
C LEU A 104 -3.64 -9.82 5.75
N TRP A 105 -3.37 -8.57 6.11
CA TRP A 105 -2.59 -8.19 7.28
C TRP A 105 -3.27 -8.62 8.58
N GLY A 106 -4.61 -8.66 8.60
CA GLY A 106 -5.39 -9.15 9.75
C GLY A 106 -5.24 -8.30 11.01
N ARG A 107 -4.66 -7.10 10.88
CA ARG A 107 -4.52 -6.05 11.88
C ARG A 107 -4.85 -4.73 11.21
N GLU A 108 -5.25 -3.73 11.98
CA GLU A 108 -5.37 -2.38 11.45
C GLU A 108 -3.99 -1.98 10.89
N ILE A 109 -3.94 -1.66 9.59
CA ILE A 109 -2.83 -0.87 9.05
C ILE A 109 -2.86 0.41 9.85
N VAL A 110 -1.77 0.70 10.56
CA VAL A 110 -1.70 1.92 11.36
C VAL A 110 -1.68 3.07 10.35
N GLU A 111 -2.84 3.65 10.09
CA GLU A 111 -2.96 4.97 9.49
C GLU A 111 -2.35 5.92 10.51
N VAL A 112 -1.05 6.17 10.34
CA VAL A 112 -0.38 7.14 11.18
C VAL A 112 -0.85 8.48 10.66
N GLY A 113 -1.83 9.12 11.27
CA GLY A 113 -2.43 10.32 10.68
C GLY A 113 -3.79 10.65 11.28
N VAL A 114 -3.84 10.82 12.59
CA VAL A 114 -4.91 11.52 13.30
C VAL A 114 -4.32 12.39 14.41
#